data_AF-A0A7L0JVU1-F1
#
_entry.id   AF-A0A7L0JVU1-F1
#
_cell.length_a   1.000
_cell.length_b   1.000
_cell.length_c   1.000
_cell.angle_alpha   90.00
_cell.angle_beta   90.00
_cell.angle_gamma   90.00
#
_symmetry.space_group_name_H-M   'P 1'
#
loop_
_entity.id
_entity.type
_entity.pdbx_description
1 polymer ?
#
loop_
_entity_poly.entity_id
_entity_poly.type
_entity_poly.pdbx_seq_one_letter_code
_entity_poly.pdbx_strand_id
1 'polypeptide(L)'
;AAALLSLELLLILCLSSKWSMGMWSCYEYSALSLQCLDYSNGALTGDLCEDLCVAQKLVYKHCLYYDRGKKVIQADWRGQPIILKSKKEIFSSYQHLSVLEEVETQDISEAELLLMAALEVKNVLGLELSNNTMGPLWTRRKGPDWKAQVASMWSLLQQEEYIFFSLLQDFSKHVLRIIGSCGHFYAVEYLTAGHAWHKTLFPLENMVGPSLTGRRSTVRAIIDIALSFLDMVQHFDNDFSHRLHLCDIKPENFAIRHDLTVVAIDVDMAFFEPKMRDILEQNCTGDEDCNFFDCFSKCNLKIRKCGAQRANNNLQVICDKIFRRWFSPNLRGPLVSFPLQLQLQKAVQECAEPGHVDATVHQRTLKSLSELYHLLRVSQRELLRAE
;
A
#
# COMPACT_ATOMS: atom_id res chain seq x y z
N ALA A 1 5.18 -46.96 31.56
CA ALA A 1 4.08 -46.73 30.60
C ALA A 1 3.26 -45.48 30.95
N ALA A 2 2.74 -45.33 32.19
CA ALA A 2 1.90 -44.19 32.57
C ALA A 2 2.59 -42.80 32.57
N ALA A 3 3.90 -42.72 32.87
CA ALA A 3 4.64 -41.45 32.89
C ALA A 3 5.01 -40.88 31.50
N LEU A 4 5.02 -41.72 30.46
CA LEU A 4 5.28 -41.28 29.08
C LEU A 4 4.01 -40.66 28.46
N LEU A 5 2.85 -41.23 28.76
CA LEU A 5 1.55 -40.69 28.36
C LEU A 5 1.27 -39.29 28.94
N SER A 6 1.75 -38.99 30.16
CA SER A 6 1.60 -37.64 30.74
C SER A 6 2.49 -36.60 30.08
N LEU A 7 3.69 -36.98 29.60
CA LEU A 7 4.60 -36.05 28.91
C LEU A 7 4.10 -35.72 27.50
N GLU A 8 3.57 -36.72 26.77
CA GLU A 8 2.97 -36.50 25.45
C GLU A 8 1.71 -35.64 25.54
N LEU A 9 0.86 -35.85 26.56
CA LEU A 9 -0.31 -35.00 26.78
C LEU A 9 0.06 -33.56 27.12
N LEU A 10 1.13 -33.35 27.92
CA LEU A 10 1.67 -32.02 28.22
C LEU A 10 2.32 -31.37 26.99
N LEU A 11 2.99 -32.13 26.13
CA LEU A 11 3.53 -31.62 24.87
C LEU A 11 2.40 -31.26 23.89
N ILE A 12 1.34 -32.06 23.81
CA ILE A 12 0.16 -31.77 22.97
C ILE A 12 -0.62 -30.59 23.53
N LEU A 13 -0.72 -30.43 24.85
CA LEU A 13 -1.30 -29.23 25.48
C LEU A 13 -0.42 -27.98 25.29
N CYS A 14 0.91 -28.12 25.35
CA CYS A 14 1.85 -27.03 25.03
C CYS A 14 1.90 -26.69 23.53
N LEU A 15 1.69 -27.67 22.66
CA LEU A 15 1.63 -27.47 21.21
C LEU A 15 0.26 -26.92 20.82
N SER A 16 -0.84 -27.38 21.42
CA SER A 16 -2.17 -26.80 21.20
C SER A 16 -2.33 -25.42 21.83
N SER A 17 -1.66 -25.13 22.96
CA SER A 17 -1.57 -23.77 23.50
C SER A 17 -0.67 -22.88 22.64
N LYS A 18 0.44 -23.39 22.06
CA LYS A 18 1.22 -22.66 21.05
C LYS A 18 0.48 -22.47 19.72
N TRP A 19 -0.40 -23.38 19.32
CA TRP A 19 -1.21 -23.25 18.10
C TRP A 19 -2.47 -22.40 18.33
N SER A 20 -2.95 -22.28 19.57
CA SER A 20 -4.01 -21.35 19.97
C SER A 20 -3.48 -20.00 20.51
N MET A 21 -2.15 -19.80 20.54
CA MET A 21 -1.48 -18.54 20.85
C MET A 21 -0.64 -18.08 19.66
N GLY A 22 -1.29 -17.96 18.49
CA GLY A 22 -0.96 -16.93 17.51
C GLY A 22 -1.47 -15.55 17.91
N MET A 23 -1.87 -15.39 19.17
CA MET A 23 -2.21 -14.11 19.79
C MET A 23 -0.92 -13.48 20.29
N TRP A 24 -0.12 -12.93 19.36
CA TRP A 24 0.86 -11.90 19.71
C TRP A 24 0.02 -10.76 20.28
N SER A 25 -0.09 -10.70 21.60
CA SER A 25 -0.75 -9.61 22.31
C SER A 25 -0.04 -8.33 21.91
N CYS A 26 -0.59 -7.59 20.95
CA CYS A 26 -0.12 -6.26 20.66
C CYS A 26 -0.38 -5.45 21.94
N TYR A 27 0.67 -5.03 22.66
CA TYR A 27 0.55 -4.08 23.77
C TYR A 27 0.20 -2.69 23.21
N GLU A 28 -0.87 -2.54 22.43
CA GLU A 28 -1.16 -1.32 21.65
C GLU A 28 -1.72 -0.18 22.47
N TYR A 29 -2.35 -0.53 23.59
CA TYR A 29 -2.68 0.46 24.60
C TYR A 29 -1.42 1.22 25.04
N SER A 30 -0.23 0.61 25.02
CA SER A 30 1.01 1.30 25.42
C SER A 30 1.47 2.31 24.36
N ALA A 31 1.44 1.98 23.07
CA ALA A 31 1.95 2.88 22.02
C ALA A 31 1.10 4.16 21.88
N LEU A 32 -0.23 4.03 21.82
CA LEU A 32 -1.11 5.20 21.78
C LEU A 32 -1.14 5.95 23.12
N SER A 33 -0.94 5.27 24.26
CA SER A 33 -0.80 5.96 25.55
C SER A 33 0.51 6.76 25.64
N LEU A 34 1.62 6.20 25.15
CA LEU A 34 2.91 6.91 25.05
C LEU A 34 2.79 8.13 24.13
N GLN A 35 2.11 7.97 22.99
CA GLN A 35 1.79 9.06 22.08
C GLN A 35 1.03 10.20 22.79
N CYS A 36 0.06 9.85 23.63
CA CYS A 36 -0.70 10.83 24.41
C CYS A 36 0.08 11.44 25.58
N LEU A 37 0.99 10.71 26.18
CA LEU A 37 1.92 11.25 27.17
C LEU A 37 2.82 12.31 26.52
N ASP A 38 3.42 12.00 25.37
CA ASP A 38 4.26 12.94 24.62
C ASP A 38 3.47 14.18 24.17
N TYR A 39 2.21 14.02 23.76
CA TYR A 39 1.31 15.13 23.47
C TYR A 39 1.07 16.00 24.70
N SER A 40 0.74 15.40 25.85
CA SER A 40 0.47 16.12 27.09
C SER A 40 1.68 16.90 27.61
N ASN A 41 2.89 16.42 27.30
CA ASN A 41 4.15 17.08 27.62
C ASN A 41 4.55 18.16 26.60
N GLY A 42 3.75 18.37 25.55
CA GLY A 42 4.05 19.33 24.48
C GLY A 42 5.20 18.91 23.57
N ALA A 43 5.57 17.62 23.53
CA ALA A 43 6.65 17.12 22.69
C ALA A 43 6.22 16.94 21.22
N LEU A 44 4.92 16.74 20.98
CA LEU A 44 4.34 16.53 19.66
C LEU A 44 2.96 17.18 19.54
N THR A 45 2.43 17.22 18.32
CA THR A 45 1.13 17.80 18.00
C THR A 45 0.53 17.13 16.77
N GLY A 46 -0.68 17.54 16.40
CA GLY A 46 -1.43 17.01 15.27
C GLY A 46 -2.90 17.37 15.39
N ASP A 47 -3.60 17.40 14.27
CA ASP A 47 -5.04 17.71 14.22
C ASP A 47 -5.92 16.61 14.83
N LEU A 48 -5.39 15.39 14.98
CA LEU A 48 -6.07 14.29 15.65
C LEU A 48 -5.67 14.11 17.12
N CYS A 49 -4.65 14.81 17.62
CA CYS A 49 -4.16 14.59 19.00
C CYS A 49 -5.21 14.92 20.06
N GLU A 50 -5.96 16.02 19.89
CA GLU A 50 -7.03 16.39 20.84
C GLU A 50 -8.10 15.30 20.91
N ASP A 51 -8.54 14.80 19.75
CA ASP A 51 -9.57 13.77 19.66
C ASP A 51 -9.08 12.40 20.16
N LEU A 52 -7.80 12.08 19.97
CA LEU A 52 -7.17 10.84 20.45
C LEU A 52 -6.90 10.86 21.96
N CYS A 53 -6.33 11.95 22.48
CA CYS A 53 -5.73 11.96 23.80
C CYS A 53 -6.60 12.62 24.87
N VAL A 54 -7.41 13.61 24.49
CA VAL A 54 -8.18 14.43 25.44
C VAL A 54 -9.67 14.14 25.32
N ALA A 55 -10.26 14.37 24.14
CA ALA A 55 -11.69 14.27 23.93
C ALA A 55 -12.19 12.82 23.78
N GLN A 56 -11.29 11.84 23.60
CA GLN A 56 -11.62 10.42 23.45
C GLN A 56 -12.65 10.14 22.35
N LYS A 57 -12.57 10.92 21.26
CA LYS A 57 -13.40 10.77 20.06
C LYS A 57 -12.74 9.89 19.00
N LEU A 58 -11.43 9.65 19.11
CA LEU A 58 -10.67 8.69 18.33
C LEU A 58 -10.30 7.52 19.24
N VAL A 59 -10.97 6.39 19.07
CA VAL A 59 -10.92 5.25 19.98
C VAL A 59 -10.33 4.02 19.29
N TYR A 60 -9.28 3.46 19.88
CA TYR A 60 -8.66 2.20 19.45
C TYR A 60 -9.69 1.05 19.38
N LYS A 61 -9.55 0.18 18.38
CA LYS A 61 -10.35 -1.06 18.24
C LYS A 61 -9.48 -2.32 18.29
N HIS A 62 -8.57 -2.50 17.34
CA HIS A 62 -7.70 -3.68 17.29
C HIS A 62 -6.44 -3.49 16.42
N CYS A 63 -5.37 -4.21 16.76
CA CYS A 63 -4.19 -4.46 15.93
C CYS A 63 -4.56 -5.14 14.62
N LEU A 64 -4.10 -4.60 13.50
CA LEU A 64 -4.11 -5.32 12.22
C LEU A 64 -2.72 -5.84 11.86
N TYR A 65 -1.66 -5.11 12.21
CA TYR A 65 -0.30 -5.49 11.87
C TYR A 65 0.74 -4.93 12.85
N TYR A 66 1.72 -5.77 13.19
CA TYR A 66 2.92 -5.39 13.91
C TYR A 66 4.14 -6.15 13.39
N ASP A 67 5.15 -5.43 12.89
CA ASP A 67 6.48 -6.00 12.60
C ASP A 67 7.56 -4.95 12.86
N ARG A 68 8.55 -5.29 13.68
CA ARG A 68 9.73 -4.45 14.00
C ARG A 68 9.41 -2.97 14.30
N GLY A 69 8.28 -2.72 14.96
CA GLY A 69 7.82 -1.36 15.29
C GLY A 69 6.82 -0.74 14.31
N LYS A 70 6.65 -1.26 13.09
CA LYS A 70 5.56 -0.84 12.19
C LYS A 70 4.23 -1.22 12.84
N LYS A 71 3.29 -0.27 12.92
CA LYS A 71 1.96 -0.45 13.51
C LYS A 71 0.90 -0.12 12.47
N VAL A 72 -0.09 -0.99 12.33
CA VAL A 72 -1.34 -0.70 11.62
C VAL A 72 -2.49 -1.06 12.56
N ILE A 73 -3.26 -0.04 12.94
CA ILE A 73 -4.27 -0.12 14.00
C ILE A 73 -5.61 0.29 13.42
N GLN A 74 -6.64 -0.50 13.63
CA GLN A 74 -8.02 -0.06 13.39
C GLN A 74 -8.51 0.78 14.58
N ALA A 75 -9.11 1.93 14.27
CA ALA A 75 -9.73 2.83 15.24
C ALA A 75 -11.10 3.32 14.75
N ASP A 76 -11.88 3.91 15.65
CA ASP A 76 -13.12 4.61 15.36
C ASP A 76 -12.94 6.10 15.68
N TRP A 77 -13.16 6.96 14.69
CA TRP A 77 -13.12 8.40 14.85
C TRP A 77 -14.51 8.98 14.62
N ARG A 78 -15.15 9.43 15.70
CA ARG A 78 -16.51 10.03 15.68
C ARG A 78 -17.56 9.11 15.01
N GLY A 79 -17.47 7.80 15.25
CA GLY A 79 -18.36 6.79 14.68
C GLY A 79 -18.00 6.33 13.27
N GLN A 80 -16.86 6.76 12.72
CA GLN A 80 -16.36 6.33 11.42
C GLN A 80 -15.09 5.49 11.59
N PRO A 81 -14.99 4.31 10.96
CA PRO A 81 -13.78 3.50 11.05
C PRO A 81 -12.63 4.18 10.28
N ILE A 82 -11.44 4.19 10.88
CA ILE A 82 -10.19 4.68 10.29
C ILE A 82 -9.04 3.71 10.58
N ILE A 83 -7.93 3.86 9.86
CA ILE A 83 -6.69 3.14 10.14
C ILE A 83 -5.63 4.13 10.61
N LEU A 84 -5.02 3.88 11.76
CA LEU A 84 -3.80 4.55 12.22
C LEU A 84 -2.58 3.75 11.77
N LYS A 85 -1.62 4.42 11.16
CA LYS A 85 -0.36 3.83 10.71
C LYS A 85 0.83 4.53 11.32
N SER A 86 1.88 3.76 11.58
CA SER A 86 3.21 4.31 11.83
C SER A 86 4.33 3.31 11.54
N LYS A 87 5.48 3.79 11.04
CA LYS A 87 6.67 2.98 10.75
C LYS A 87 7.42 2.55 12.01
N LYS A 88 7.36 3.33 13.09
CA LYS A 88 8.00 3.03 14.39
C LYS A 88 6.97 3.14 15.51
N GLU A 89 7.19 2.40 16.59
CA GLU A 89 6.23 2.29 17.67
C GLU A 89 6.18 3.55 18.54
N ILE A 90 7.35 4.09 18.89
CA ILE A 90 7.48 5.24 19.79
C ILE A 90 8.03 6.46 19.05
N PHE A 91 7.59 7.65 19.47
CA PHE A 91 7.94 8.91 18.82
C PHE A 91 9.45 9.20 18.87
N SER A 92 10.11 8.90 19.98
CA SER A 92 11.56 9.09 20.17
C SER A 92 12.45 8.14 19.34
N SER A 93 11.87 7.15 18.66
CA SER A 93 12.63 6.31 17.72
C SER A 93 12.88 7.00 16.38
N TYR A 94 12.21 8.11 16.09
CA TYR A 94 12.50 8.94 14.91
C TYR A 94 13.71 9.82 15.18
N GLN A 95 14.49 10.08 14.13
CA GLN A 95 15.63 10.98 14.26
C GLN A 95 15.09 12.38 14.57
N HIS A 96 15.58 13.00 15.63
CA HIS A 96 15.32 14.41 15.89
C HIS A 96 16.08 15.23 14.84
N LEU A 97 15.54 16.40 14.46
CA LEU A 97 16.35 17.39 13.76
C LEU A 97 17.47 17.80 14.73
N SER A 98 18.71 17.44 14.44
CA SER A 98 19.90 17.73 15.27
C SER A 98 20.07 19.23 15.56
N VAL A 99 19.54 20.10 14.69
CA VAL A 99 19.49 21.55 14.90
C VAL A 99 18.60 21.96 16.09
N LEU A 100 17.73 21.07 16.59
CA LEU A 100 16.90 21.30 17.79
C LEU A 100 17.61 21.00 19.11
N GLU A 101 18.79 20.33 19.10
CA GLU A 101 19.50 19.91 20.31
C GLU A 101 20.71 20.80 20.65
N GLU A 102 21.34 21.47 19.68
CA GLU A 102 22.60 22.21 19.91
C GLU A 102 22.54 23.73 19.74
N VAL A 103 21.45 24.30 19.22
CA VAL A 103 21.35 25.75 18.99
C VAL A 103 20.13 26.31 19.72
N GLU A 104 20.34 27.37 20.51
CA GLU A 104 19.24 28.20 21.03
C GLU A 104 18.22 28.42 19.90
N THR A 105 16.96 28.10 20.20
CA THR A 105 15.93 27.71 19.23
C THR A 105 15.36 28.85 18.36
N GLN A 106 16.23 29.70 17.82
CA GLN A 106 15.87 30.86 17.01
C GLN A 106 16.10 30.68 15.50
N ASP A 107 16.92 29.72 15.02
CA ASP A 107 17.52 29.90 13.68
C ASP A 107 17.12 28.97 12.53
N ILE A 108 16.24 27.95 12.71
CA ILE A 108 15.74 27.27 11.50
C ILE A 108 14.69 28.17 10.82
N SER A 109 15.06 28.68 9.65
CA SER A 109 14.17 29.44 8.79
C SER A 109 13.12 28.51 8.15
N GLU A 110 11.96 29.04 7.80
CA GLU A 110 10.94 28.28 7.07
C GLU A 110 11.47 27.73 5.73
N ALA A 111 12.34 28.49 5.06
CA ALA A 111 12.99 28.07 3.82
C ALA A 111 13.91 26.86 4.02
N GLU A 112 14.63 26.79 5.15
CA GLU A 112 15.50 25.66 5.47
C GLU A 112 14.70 24.39 5.77
N LEU A 113 13.57 24.51 6.50
CA LEU A 113 12.64 23.39 6.71
C LEU A 113 12.04 22.89 5.41
N LEU A 114 11.64 23.80 4.53
CA LEU A 114 11.12 23.45 3.20
C LEU A 114 12.19 22.75 2.36
N LEU A 115 13.45 23.19 2.43
CA LEU A 115 14.55 22.53 1.73
C LEU A 115 14.79 21.12 2.28
N MET A 116 14.81 20.95 3.60
CA MET A 116 14.94 19.63 4.24
C MET A 116 13.79 18.70 3.85
N ALA A 117 12.54 19.19 3.90
CA ALA A 117 11.38 18.44 3.46
C ALA A 117 11.47 18.07 1.97
N ALA A 118 11.89 19.00 1.12
CA ALA A 118 12.10 18.73 -0.31
C ALA A 118 13.15 17.64 -0.55
N LEU A 119 14.23 17.64 0.24
CA LEU A 119 15.27 16.60 0.17
C LEU A 119 14.73 15.23 0.59
N GLU A 120 13.96 15.15 1.68
CA GLU A 120 13.33 13.89 2.08
C GLU A 120 12.37 13.38 1.01
N VAL A 121 11.54 14.26 0.45
CA VAL A 121 10.63 13.91 -0.63
C VAL A 121 11.40 13.45 -1.88
N LYS A 122 12.50 14.12 -2.23
CA LYS A 122 13.38 13.69 -3.32
C LYS A 122 14.00 12.32 -3.04
N ASN A 123 14.41 12.04 -1.80
CA ASN A 123 14.97 10.74 -1.41
C ASN A 123 13.90 9.62 -1.49
N VAL A 124 12.66 9.90 -1.10
CA VAL A 124 11.55 8.93 -1.17
C VAL A 124 11.13 8.69 -2.62
N LEU A 125 10.85 9.74 -3.38
CA LEU A 125 10.27 9.62 -4.72
C LEU A 125 11.32 9.44 -5.83
N GLY A 126 12.55 9.89 -5.62
CA GLY A 126 13.55 10.01 -6.69
C GLY A 126 13.26 11.11 -7.70
N LEU A 127 12.41 12.09 -7.33
CA LEU A 127 11.95 13.16 -8.21
C LEU A 127 12.37 14.52 -7.67
N GLU A 128 12.68 15.46 -8.57
CA GLU A 128 12.76 16.88 -8.23
C GLU A 128 11.36 17.49 -8.35
N LEU A 129 10.72 17.75 -7.22
CA LEU A 129 9.42 18.41 -7.20
C LEU A 129 9.57 19.92 -7.37
N SER A 130 8.63 20.52 -8.10
CA SER A 130 8.52 21.98 -8.16
C SER A 130 8.10 22.54 -6.80
N ASN A 131 8.57 23.75 -6.45
CA ASN A 131 8.25 24.41 -5.17
C ASN A 131 6.75 24.54 -4.87
N ASN A 132 5.88 24.49 -5.88
CA ASN A 132 4.43 24.63 -5.73
C ASN A 132 3.71 23.35 -5.26
N THR A 133 4.35 22.18 -5.34
CA THR A 133 3.72 20.89 -5.01
C THR A 133 3.86 20.53 -3.52
N MET A 134 4.68 21.26 -2.76
CA MET A 134 4.94 20.99 -1.33
C MET A 134 3.94 21.68 -0.39
N GLY A 135 3.06 22.53 -0.92
CA GLY A 135 2.07 23.29 -0.15
C GLY A 135 1.17 22.50 0.81
N PRO A 136 0.78 21.23 0.54
CA PRO A 136 -0.05 20.45 1.46
C PRO A 136 0.69 19.99 2.73
N LEU A 137 2.02 19.84 2.67
CA LEU A 137 2.82 19.31 3.79
C LEU A 137 3.09 20.36 4.89
N TRP A 138 2.68 21.61 4.68
CA TRP A 138 3.08 22.73 5.53
C TRP A 138 2.04 23.86 5.56
N THR A 139 1.27 23.97 6.64
CA THR A 139 0.23 25.02 6.78
C THR A 139 0.09 25.62 8.18
N ARG A 140 1.19 25.85 8.93
CA ARG A 140 1.09 26.55 10.23
C ARG A 140 2.16 27.60 10.48
N ARG A 141 1.72 28.76 10.99
CA ARG A 141 2.56 29.89 11.38
C ARG A 141 3.30 29.56 12.69
N LYS A 142 4.51 30.11 12.85
CA LYS A 142 5.28 30.04 14.11
C LYS A 142 4.40 30.48 15.29
N GLY A 143 4.29 29.62 16.30
CA GLY A 143 3.50 29.83 17.51
C GLY A 143 4.09 29.09 18.71
N PRO A 144 3.42 29.06 19.87
CA PRO A 144 3.92 28.42 21.09
C PRO A 144 4.32 26.95 20.87
N ASP A 145 3.58 26.22 20.04
CA ASP A 145 3.79 24.80 19.77
C ASP A 145 4.73 24.54 18.58
N TRP A 146 5.51 25.54 18.14
CA TRP A 146 6.33 25.43 16.93
C TRP A 146 7.29 24.24 16.96
N LYS A 147 7.97 24.00 18.08
CA LYS A 147 8.91 22.88 18.22
C LYS A 147 8.22 21.54 18.04
N ALA A 148 7.06 21.37 18.69
CA ALA A 148 6.25 20.17 18.59
C ALA A 148 5.71 19.97 17.16
N GLN A 149 5.33 21.05 16.47
CA GLN A 149 4.90 21.03 15.07
C GLN A 149 6.02 20.52 14.15
N VAL A 150 7.22 21.09 14.27
CA VAL A 150 8.39 20.68 13.48
C VAL A 150 8.77 19.23 13.79
N ALA A 151 8.81 18.83 15.06
CA ALA A 151 9.16 17.47 15.46
C ALA A 151 8.14 16.44 14.92
N SER A 152 6.85 16.75 14.98
CA SER A 152 5.78 15.88 14.47
C SER A 152 5.82 15.79 12.94
N MET A 153 6.03 16.91 12.24
CA MET A 153 6.21 16.89 10.79
C MET A 153 7.42 16.04 10.41
N TRP A 154 8.55 16.22 11.08
CA TRP A 154 9.79 15.53 10.75
C TRP A 154 9.70 14.02 10.96
N SER A 155 8.96 13.57 11.98
CA SER A 155 8.71 12.13 12.18
C SER A 155 7.80 11.55 11.09
N LEU A 156 6.88 12.32 10.53
CA LEU A 156 6.04 11.91 9.40
C LEU A 156 6.83 11.86 8.09
N LEU A 157 7.73 12.83 7.84
CA LEU A 157 8.59 12.84 6.65
C LEU A 157 9.63 11.70 6.62
N GLN A 158 9.97 11.11 7.77
CA GLN A 158 10.79 9.89 7.82
C GLN A 158 10.03 8.61 7.43
N GLN A 159 8.77 8.72 7.00
CA GLN A 159 7.91 7.61 6.63
C GLN A 159 7.56 7.69 5.14
N GLU A 160 8.15 6.80 4.35
CA GLU A 160 8.00 6.76 2.89
C GLU A 160 6.53 6.67 2.46
N GLU A 161 5.72 5.79 3.07
CA GLU A 161 4.29 5.67 2.77
C GLU A 161 3.51 6.98 3.04
N TYR A 162 3.84 7.69 4.13
CA TYR A 162 3.17 8.95 4.45
C TYR A 162 3.45 10.01 3.39
N ILE A 163 4.73 10.18 3.00
CA ILE A 163 5.11 11.09 1.92
C ILE A 163 4.37 10.72 0.64
N PHE A 164 4.36 9.44 0.30
CA PHE A 164 3.76 8.93 -0.92
C PHE A 164 2.24 9.23 -0.98
N PHE A 165 1.50 8.87 0.06
CA PHE A 165 0.05 9.14 0.12
C PHE A 165 -0.24 10.63 0.20
N SER A 166 0.51 11.39 1.01
CA SER A 166 0.29 12.83 1.16
C SER A 166 0.43 13.59 -0.13
N LEU A 167 1.35 13.17 -1.01
CA LEU A 167 1.61 13.83 -2.28
C LEU A 167 0.70 13.34 -3.40
N LEU A 168 0.30 12.07 -3.40
CA LEU A 168 -0.45 11.48 -4.53
C LEU A 168 -1.96 11.45 -4.33
N GLN A 169 -2.47 11.60 -3.10
CA GLN A 169 -3.91 11.53 -2.81
C GLN A 169 -4.77 12.52 -3.61
N ASP A 170 -4.22 13.68 -3.96
CA ASP A 170 -4.93 14.71 -4.75
C ASP A 170 -4.82 14.49 -6.27
N PHE A 171 -3.91 13.61 -6.70
CA PHE A 171 -3.67 13.31 -8.12
C PHE A 171 -4.15 11.91 -8.52
N SER A 172 -4.41 11.03 -7.55
CA SER A 172 -4.79 9.66 -7.81
C SER A 172 -5.88 9.15 -6.88
N LYS A 173 -6.98 8.66 -7.46
CA LYS A 173 -8.03 7.93 -6.72
C LYS A 173 -7.59 6.55 -6.24
N HIS A 174 -6.43 6.07 -6.72
CA HIS A 174 -5.89 4.73 -6.49
C HIS A 174 -4.88 4.66 -5.33
N VAL A 175 -4.78 5.71 -4.53
CA VAL A 175 -3.97 5.72 -3.30
C VAL A 175 -4.85 6.07 -2.09
N LEU A 176 -4.36 5.77 -0.89
CA LEU A 176 -5.07 6.09 0.35
C LEU A 176 -5.16 7.60 0.57
N ARG A 177 -6.30 8.05 1.08
CA ARG A 177 -6.46 9.41 1.59
C ARG A 177 -6.02 9.51 3.05
N ILE A 178 -5.11 10.44 3.34
CA ILE A 178 -4.73 10.84 4.69
C ILE A 178 -5.83 11.73 5.28
N ILE A 179 -6.23 11.40 6.50
CA ILE A 179 -7.28 12.09 7.25
C ILE A 179 -6.68 13.15 8.18
N GLY A 180 -5.54 12.85 8.79
CA GLY A 180 -4.87 13.71 9.77
C GLY A 180 -3.76 12.95 10.47
N SER A 181 -3.17 13.54 11.50
CA SER A 181 -2.08 12.94 12.28
C SER A 181 -2.11 13.32 13.76
N CYS A 182 -1.42 12.51 14.56
CA CYS A 182 -0.96 12.88 15.88
C CYS A 182 0.49 12.40 16.02
N GLY A 183 1.45 13.33 16.10
CA GLY A 183 2.87 13.01 16.07
C GLY A 183 3.25 12.15 14.87
N HIS A 184 3.91 11.01 15.09
CA HIS A 184 4.32 10.06 14.04
C HIS A 184 3.21 9.12 13.57
N PHE A 185 2.07 9.09 14.25
CA PHE A 185 0.90 8.34 13.78
C PHE A 185 0.09 9.20 12.82
N TYR A 186 -0.21 8.65 11.64
CA TYR A 186 -1.14 9.27 10.69
C TYR A 186 -2.35 8.37 10.47
N ALA A 187 -3.50 8.99 10.27
CA ALA A 187 -4.75 8.32 10.00
C ALA A 187 -5.06 8.31 8.50
N VAL A 188 -5.59 7.21 8.01
CA VAL A 188 -6.09 7.04 6.64
C VAL A 188 -7.51 6.46 6.66
N GLU A 189 -8.19 6.56 5.51
CA GLU A 189 -9.50 5.93 5.33
C GLU A 189 -9.46 4.41 5.61
N TYR A 190 -10.53 3.89 6.22
CA TYR A 190 -10.67 2.45 6.43
C TYR A 190 -11.16 1.77 5.16
N LEU A 191 -10.32 0.89 4.60
CA LEU A 191 -10.66 0.04 3.48
C LEU A 191 -10.33 -1.41 3.84
N THR A 192 -11.15 -2.36 3.39
CA THR A 192 -10.87 -3.77 3.63
C THR A 192 -9.88 -4.29 2.59
N ALA A 193 -8.70 -4.73 3.07
CA ALA A 193 -7.64 -5.27 2.25
C ALA A 193 -8.02 -6.62 1.61
N GLY A 194 -7.28 -7.00 0.56
CA GLY A 194 -7.37 -8.33 0.00
C GLY A 194 -6.64 -9.38 0.85
N HIS A 195 -6.97 -10.64 0.60
CA HIS A 195 -6.36 -11.80 1.24
C HIS A 195 -6.14 -12.91 0.21
N ALA A 196 -4.88 -13.32 0.02
CA ALA A 196 -4.49 -14.37 -0.90
C ALA A 196 -5.12 -15.72 -0.57
N TRP A 197 -5.61 -15.95 0.64
CA TRP A 197 -6.26 -17.21 1.01
C TRP A 197 -7.77 -17.21 0.73
N HIS A 198 -8.38 -16.03 0.50
CA HIS A 198 -9.81 -15.92 0.19
C HIS A 198 -10.11 -16.27 -1.27
N LYS A 199 -11.20 -17.00 -1.52
CA LYS A 199 -11.61 -17.40 -2.89
C LYS A 199 -11.79 -16.20 -3.83
N THR A 200 -12.31 -15.08 -3.32
CA THR A 200 -12.59 -13.86 -4.10
C THR A 200 -11.42 -12.89 -4.15
N LEU A 201 -10.29 -13.15 -3.47
CA LEU A 201 -9.20 -12.21 -3.18
C LEU A 201 -9.59 -11.00 -2.33
N PHE A 202 -10.73 -10.36 -2.58
CA PHE A 202 -11.25 -9.26 -1.75
C PHE A 202 -12.60 -9.64 -1.12
N PRO A 203 -12.87 -9.21 0.13
CA PRO A 203 -14.15 -9.44 0.79
C PRO A 203 -15.23 -8.52 0.22
N LEU A 204 -16.07 -9.06 -0.67
CA LEU A 204 -17.13 -8.31 -1.35
C LEU A 204 -18.45 -8.26 -0.57
N GLU A 205 -18.60 -9.14 0.43
CA GLU A 205 -19.84 -9.27 1.24
C GLU A 205 -20.16 -7.99 2.02
N ASN A 206 -19.13 -7.21 2.39
CA ASN A 206 -19.29 -5.95 3.14
C ASN A 206 -19.55 -4.74 2.23
N MET A 207 -19.35 -4.88 0.92
CA MET A 207 -19.42 -3.78 -0.06
C MET A 207 -20.71 -3.81 -0.89
N VAL A 208 -21.32 -4.99 -0.98
CA VAL A 208 -22.52 -5.24 -1.77
C VAL A 208 -23.67 -5.45 -0.80
N GLY A 209 -24.48 -4.41 -0.60
CA GLY A 209 -25.59 -4.43 0.36
C GLY A 209 -26.55 -5.62 0.20
N PRO A 210 -27.46 -5.84 1.18
CA PRO A 210 -28.32 -7.02 1.25
C PRO A 210 -29.23 -7.24 0.02
N SER A 211 -29.41 -6.22 -0.83
CA SER A 211 -30.19 -6.25 -2.07
C SER A 211 -29.49 -6.97 -3.26
N LEU A 212 -28.24 -7.41 -3.11
CA LEU A 212 -27.44 -7.99 -4.19
C LEU A 212 -26.69 -9.26 -3.76
N THR A 213 -27.25 -10.06 -2.86
CA THR A 213 -26.70 -11.37 -2.47
C THR A 213 -26.90 -12.39 -3.60
N GLY A 214 -25.96 -12.48 -4.55
CA GLY A 214 -26.04 -13.46 -5.64
C GLY A 214 -24.72 -13.64 -6.37
N ARG A 215 -24.44 -14.87 -6.84
CA ARG A 215 -23.19 -15.19 -7.57
C ARG A 215 -22.90 -14.23 -8.74
N ARG A 216 -23.95 -13.69 -9.36
CA ARG A 216 -23.85 -12.76 -10.50
C ARG A 216 -23.39 -11.37 -10.13
N SER A 217 -23.86 -10.80 -9.02
CA SER A 217 -23.38 -9.49 -8.53
C SER A 217 -21.92 -9.60 -8.12
N THR A 218 -21.50 -10.73 -7.52
CA THR A 218 -20.10 -11.01 -7.22
C THR A 218 -19.23 -11.04 -8.48
N VAL A 219 -19.67 -11.73 -9.55
CA VAL A 219 -18.92 -11.76 -10.82
C VAL A 219 -18.84 -10.38 -11.47
N ARG A 220 -19.93 -9.59 -11.41
CA ARG A 220 -19.93 -8.20 -11.88
C ARG A 220 -18.92 -7.37 -11.10
N ALA A 221 -18.95 -7.41 -9.77
CA ALA A 221 -18.01 -6.68 -8.93
C ALA A 221 -16.55 -7.07 -9.23
N ILE A 222 -16.25 -8.36 -9.44
CA ILE A 222 -14.90 -8.80 -9.86
C ILE A 222 -14.49 -8.19 -11.21
N ILE A 223 -15.40 -8.09 -12.17
CA ILE A 223 -15.11 -7.46 -13.47
C ILE A 223 -14.87 -5.96 -13.31
N ASP A 224 -15.68 -5.28 -12.52
CA ASP A 224 -15.54 -3.84 -12.26
C ASP A 224 -14.24 -3.53 -11.51
N ILE A 225 -13.88 -4.35 -10.53
CA ILE A 225 -12.60 -4.28 -9.82
C ILE A 225 -11.43 -4.56 -10.77
N ALA A 226 -11.54 -5.56 -11.65
CA ALA A 226 -10.51 -5.83 -12.64
C ALA A 226 -10.33 -4.66 -13.62
N LEU A 227 -11.43 -4.01 -14.04
CA LEU A 227 -11.35 -2.77 -14.81
C LEU A 227 -10.66 -1.67 -14.02
N SER A 228 -10.94 -1.53 -12.72
CA SER A 228 -10.28 -0.55 -11.86
C SER A 228 -8.78 -0.81 -11.68
N PHE A 229 -8.34 -2.08 -11.65
CA PHE A 229 -6.90 -2.42 -11.71
C PHE A 229 -6.26 -1.97 -13.03
N LEU A 230 -6.95 -2.12 -14.16
CA LEU A 230 -6.45 -1.64 -15.44
C LEU A 230 -6.39 -0.10 -15.50
N ASP A 231 -7.39 0.58 -14.93
CA ASP A 231 -7.40 2.05 -14.80
C ASP A 231 -6.17 2.51 -13.99
N MET A 232 -5.91 1.85 -12.86
CA MET A 232 -4.76 2.13 -11.99
C MET A 232 -3.43 1.94 -12.72
N VAL A 233 -3.26 0.82 -13.44
CA VAL A 233 -2.06 0.56 -14.26
C VAL A 233 -1.86 1.66 -15.29
N GLN A 234 -2.90 2.00 -16.04
CA GLN A 234 -2.83 3.03 -17.05
C GLN A 234 -2.44 4.39 -16.46
N HIS A 235 -3.03 4.74 -15.32
CA HIS A 235 -2.75 5.98 -14.60
C HIS A 235 -1.30 6.04 -14.10
N PHE A 236 -0.83 4.99 -13.41
CA PHE A 236 0.54 4.93 -12.87
C PHE A 236 1.62 4.87 -13.95
N ASP A 237 1.33 4.29 -15.11
CA ASP A 237 2.29 4.19 -16.20
C ASP A 237 2.39 5.49 -17.04
N ASN A 238 1.34 6.31 -17.10
CA ASN A 238 1.21 7.37 -18.12
C ASN A 238 0.83 8.77 -17.62
N ASP A 239 0.19 8.92 -16.47
CA ASP A 239 -0.38 10.23 -16.08
C ASP A 239 0.60 11.11 -15.29
N PHE A 240 1.68 10.52 -14.78
CA PHE A 240 2.77 11.24 -14.11
C PHE A 240 3.94 11.52 -15.06
N SER A 241 4.79 12.50 -14.73
CA SER A 241 5.99 12.82 -15.52
C SER A 241 6.97 11.65 -15.61
N HIS A 242 6.98 10.79 -14.60
CA HIS A 242 7.69 9.52 -14.59
C HIS A 242 6.71 8.42 -14.25
N ARG A 243 6.84 7.26 -14.89
CA ARG A 243 6.04 6.09 -14.53
C ARG A 243 6.31 5.66 -13.10
N LEU A 244 5.27 5.19 -12.43
CA LEU A 244 5.31 4.65 -11.08
C LEU A 244 5.30 3.12 -11.15
N HIS A 245 6.33 2.48 -10.60
CA HIS A 245 6.48 1.02 -10.56
C HIS A 245 5.95 0.45 -9.25
N LEU A 246 5.15 -0.60 -9.35
CA LEU A 246 4.75 -1.44 -8.22
C LEU A 246 5.60 -2.71 -8.23
N CYS A 247 6.37 -2.92 -7.17
CA CYS A 247 7.29 -4.05 -7.03
C CYS A 247 6.86 -5.08 -5.99
N ASP A 248 5.81 -4.85 -5.19
CA ASP A 248 5.25 -5.87 -4.28
C ASP A 248 3.74 -6.00 -4.51
N ILE A 249 3.36 -6.68 -5.58
CA ILE A 249 1.96 -6.90 -5.91
C ILE A 249 1.50 -8.15 -5.18
N LYS A 250 0.53 -7.99 -4.29
CA LYS A 250 -0.19 -9.08 -3.64
C LYS A 250 -1.55 -8.55 -3.16
N PRO A 251 -2.58 -9.40 -3.04
CA PRO A 251 -3.92 -8.97 -2.64
C PRO A 251 -3.93 -8.12 -1.36
N GLU A 252 -3.04 -8.42 -0.40
CA GLU A 252 -2.92 -7.73 0.88
C GLU A 252 -2.48 -6.26 0.77
N ASN A 253 -1.81 -5.89 -0.33
CA ASN A 253 -1.34 -4.53 -0.58
C ASN A 253 -2.38 -3.65 -1.30
N PHE A 254 -3.55 -4.21 -1.62
CA PHE A 254 -4.65 -3.49 -2.23
C PHE A 254 -5.91 -3.59 -1.38
N ALA A 255 -6.76 -2.58 -1.48
CA ALA A 255 -8.12 -2.60 -0.97
C ALA A 255 -9.11 -2.09 -2.01
N ILE A 256 -10.39 -2.36 -1.78
CA ILE A 256 -11.47 -1.93 -2.66
C ILE A 256 -12.35 -0.94 -1.91
N ARG A 257 -12.56 0.24 -2.49
CA ARG A 257 -13.50 1.24 -1.98
C ARG A 257 -14.93 0.86 -2.37
N HIS A 258 -15.93 1.44 -1.70
CA HIS A 258 -17.36 1.11 -1.92
C HIS A 258 -17.82 1.30 -3.38
N ASP A 259 -17.20 2.21 -4.12
CA ASP A 259 -17.45 2.44 -5.56
C ASP A 259 -16.71 1.45 -6.47
N LEU A 260 -16.12 0.39 -5.90
CA LEU A 260 -15.30 -0.62 -6.56
C LEU A 260 -13.95 -0.10 -7.10
N THR A 261 -13.53 1.08 -6.66
CA THR A 261 -12.19 1.60 -6.98
C THR A 261 -11.12 0.81 -6.22
N VAL A 262 -10.12 0.31 -6.94
CA VAL A 262 -8.91 -0.32 -6.39
C VAL A 262 -8.00 0.75 -5.82
N VAL A 263 -7.49 0.52 -4.61
CA VAL A 263 -6.59 1.42 -3.89
C VAL A 263 -5.36 0.65 -3.45
N ALA A 264 -4.16 1.16 -3.78
CA ALA A 264 -2.91 0.69 -3.19
C ALA A 264 -2.83 1.18 -1.74
N ILE A 265 -2.80 0.24 -0.80
CA ILE A 265 -2.80 0.53 0.64
C ILE A 265 -1.44 0.29 1.29
N ASP A 266 -0.54 -0.41 0.61
CA ASP A 266 0.86 -0.57 0.99
C ASP A 266 1.71 -0.19 -0.22
N VAL A 267 2.54 0.83 -0.05
CA VAL A 267 3.38 1.43 -1.09
C VAL A 267 4.86 1.45 -0.70
N ASP A 268 5.24 0.62 0.27
CA ASP A 268 6.65 0.48 0.72
C ASP A 268 7.58 0.08 -0.44
N MET A 269 7.05 -0.65 -1.44
CA MET A 269 7.78 -1.13 -2.62
C MET A 269 7.25 -0.48 -3.91
N ALA A 270 6.97 0.83 -3.87
CA ALA A 270 6.57 1.63 -5.02
C ALA A 270 7.59 2.72 -5.34
N PHE A 271 8.03 2.82 -6.60
CA PHE A 271 9.11 3.73 -6.99
C PHE A 271 8.85 4.39 -8.34
N PHE A 272 9.10 5.70 -8.45
CA PHE A 272 9.14 6.34 -9.76
C PHE A 272 10.37 5.89 -10.56
N GLU A 273 10.27 5.95 -11.89
CA GLU A 273 11.30 5.47 -12.83
C GLU A 273 12.75 5.84 -12.45
N PRO A 274 13.11 7.10 -12.08
CA PRO A 274 14.50 7.42 -11.76
C PRO A 274 15.06 6.58 -10.61
N LYS A 275 14.33 6.50 -9.48
CA LYS A 275 14.73 5.68 -8.33
C LYS A 275 14.69 4.18 -8.64
N MET A 276 13.74 3.73 -9.45
CA MET A 276 13.67 2.32 -9.87
C MET A 276 14.91 1.91 -10.66
N ARG A 277 15.42 2.79 -11.54
CA ARG A 277 16.66 2.53 -12.30
C ARG A 277 17.85 2.34 -11.36
N ASP A 278 17.99 3.23 -10.37
CA ASP A 278 19.06 3.16 -9.38
C ASP A 278 18.99 1.87 -8.54
N ILE A 279 17.78 1.44 -8.17
CA ILE A 279 17.56 0.19 -7.43
C ILE A 279 18.00 -1.03 -8.27
N LEU A 280 17.66 -1.06 -9.57
CA LEU A 280 17.98 -2.18 -10.45
C LEU A 280 19.46 -2.25 -10.87
N GLU A 281 20.19 -1.13 -10.88
CA GLU A 281 21.61 -1.08 -11.27
C GLU A 281 22.54 -1.69 -10.19
N GLN A 282 22.53 -3.02 -10.08
CA GLN A 282 23.36 -3.80 -9.17
C GLN A 282 24.39 -4.67 -9.91
N ASN A 283 25.38 -5.19 -9.18
CA ASN A 283 26.27 -6.23 -9.70
C ASN A 283 25.55 -7.58 -9.69
N CYS A 284 25.81 -8.44 -10.69
CA CYS A 284 25.11 -9.72 -10.83
C CYS A 284 25.99 -10.84 -11.36
N THR A 285 25.61 -12.07 -11.00
CA THR A 285 26.14 -13.32 -11.53
C THR A 285 25.17 -14.01 -12.50
N GLY A 286 23.87 -13.81 -12.32
CA GLY A 286 22.77 -14.26 -13.20
C GLY A 286 21.55 -13.34 -13.13
N ASP A 287 20.50 -13.66 -13.89
CA ASP A 287 19.30 -12.82 -14.00
C ASP A 287 18.52 -12.71 -12.67
N GLU A 288 18.56 -13.77 -11.86
CA GLU A 288 17.96 -13.86 -10.55
C GLU A 288 18.48 -12.82 -9.55
N ASP A 289 19.74 -12.40 -9.70
CA ASP A 289 20.34 -11.33 -8.89
C ASP A 289 19.78 -9.94 -9.26
N CYS A 290 19.11 -9.83 -10.42
CA CYS A 290 18.52 -8.61 -10.94
C CYS A 290 17.01 -8.50 -10.64
N ASN A 291 16.52 -9.28 -9.67
CA ASN A 291 15.14 -9.23 -9.23
C ASN A 291 15.01 -8.40 -7.95
N PHE A 292 14.18 -7.36 -8.01
CA PHE A 292 13.74 -6.61 -6.84
C PHE A 292 12.26 -6.88 -6.61
N PHE A 293 11.96 -7.85 -5.75
CA PHE A 293 10.60 -8.39 -5.56
C PHE A 293 9.97 -8.75 -6.92
N ASP A 294 8.91 -8.06 -7.36
CA ASP A 294 8.21 -8.26 -8.64
C ASP A 294 8.73 -7.40 -9.79
N CYS A 295 9.79 -6.63 -9.56
CA CYS A 295 10.45 -5.82 -10.57
C CYS A 295 11.72 -6.54 -11.03
N PHE A 296 11.68 -7.07 -12.26
CA PHE A 296 12.76 -7.89 -12.80
C PHE A 296 13.61 -7.09 -13.80
N SER A 297 14.91 -7.35 -13.82
CA SER A 297 15.83 -6.88 -14.85
C SER A 297 16.68 -8.05 -15.39
N LYS A 298 17.61 -7.77 -16.29
CA LYS A 298 18.49 -8.76 -16.93
C LYS A 298 19.94 -8.50 -16.59
N CYS A 299 20.66 -9.58 -16.28
CA CYS A 299 22.08 -9.54 -16.00
C CYS A 299 22.87 -9.55 -17.30
N ASN A 300 23.67 -8.51 -17.53
CA ASN A 300 24.66 -8.54 -18.58
C ASN A 300 25.90 -9.30 -18.09
N LEU A 301 25.95 -10.60 -18.39
CA LEU A 301 27.03 -11.50 -17.97
C LEU A 301 28.43 -11.06 -18.43
N LYS A 302 28.54 -10.24 -19.48
CA LYS A 302 29.84 -9.72 -19.96
C LYS A 302 30.43 -8.69 -19.02
N ILE A 303 29.59 -7.82 -18.46
CA ILE A 303 30.01 -6.73 -17.56
C ILE A 303 29.64 -6.98 -16.10
N ARG A 304 28.96 -8.11 -15.81
CA ARG A 304 28.48 -8.51 -14.47
C ARG A 304 27.61 -7.44 -13.79
N LYS A 305 26.76 -6.78 -14.57
CA LYS A 305 25.83 -5.75 -14.08
C LYS A 305 24.41 -5.97 -14.60
N CYS A 306 23.45 -5.70 -13.72
CA CYS A 306 22.03 -5.67 -14.07
C CYS A 306 21.74 -4.46 -14.97
N GLY A 307 20.74 -4.61 -15.85
CA GLY A 307 20.20 -3.49 -16.61
C GLY A 307 19.43 -2.52 -15.70
N ALA A 308 19.53 -1.23 -15.99
CA ALA A 308 18.75 -0.19 -15.32
C ALA A 308 17.25 -0.26 -15.62
N GLN A 309 16.87 -0.93 -16.71
CA GLN A 309 15.51 -0.95 -17.21
C GLN A 309 14.79 -2.20 -16.76
N ARG A 310 13.60 -2.01 -16.17
CA ARG A 310 12.70 -3.09 -15.80
C ARG A 310 12.28 -3.87 -17.05
N ALA A 311 12.45 -5.18 -17.00
CA ALA A 311 12.11 -6.11 -18.09
C ALA A 311 10.61 -6.43 -18.14
N ASN A 312 9.94 -6.43 -16.98
CA ASN A 312 8.49 -6.56 -16.87
C ASN A 312 7.81 -5.21 -16.54
N ASN A 313 6.50 -5.20 -16.36
CA ASN A 313 5.73 -4.00 -15.98
C ASN A 313 4.56 -4.31 -15.04
N ASN A 314 3.91 -3.25 -14.55
CA ASN A 314 2.80 -3.33 -13.61
C ASN A 314 1.66 -4.23 -14.12
N LEU A 315 1.29 -4.10 -15.41
CA LEU A 315 0.24 -4.90 -16.02
C LEU A 315 0.55 -6.40 -15.97
N GLN A 316 1.78 -6.80 -16.34
CA GLN A 316 2.18 -8.21 -16.36
C GLN A 316 2.11 -8.82 -14.96
N VAL A 317 2.57 -8.10 -13.94
CA VAL A 317 2.55 -8.59 -12.56
C VAL A 317 1.12 -8.65 -12.00
N ILE A 318 0.25 -7.68 -12.31
CA ILE A 318 -1.18 -7.74 -11.94
C ILE A 318 -1.88 -8.91 -12.64
N CYS A 319 -1.58 -9.11 -13.92
CA CYS A 319 -2.09 -10.24 -14.68
C CYS A 319 -1.69 -11.57 -14.03
N ASP A 320 -0.43 -11.70 -13.62
CA ASP A 320 0.10 -12.91 -13.02
C ASP A 320 -0.43 -13.17 -11.60
N LYS A 321 -0.40 -12.15 -10.74
CA LYS A 321 -0.64 -12.32 -9.31
C LYS A 321 -2.09 -12.12 -8.88
N ILE A 322 -2.88 -11.36 -9.65
CA ILE A 322 -4.28 -11.08 -9.34
C ILE A 322 -5.20 -11.76 -10.36
N PHE A 323 -5.07 -11.42 -11.64
CA PHE A 323 -6.07 -11.80 -12.64
C PHE A 323 -6.05 -13.29 -12.97
N ARG A 324 -4.86 -13.92 -13.03
CA ARG A 324 -4.71 -15.36 -13.30
C ARG A 324 -5.60 -16.21 -12.39
N ARG A 325 -5.76 -15.81 -11.13
CA ARG A 325 -6.64 -16.49 -10.18
C ARG A 325 -8.12 -16.23 -10.46
N TRP A 326 -8.53 -14.99 -10.71
CA TRP A 326 -9.94 -14.66 -10.97
C TRP A 326 -10.49 -15.24 -12.26
N PHE A 327 -9.64 -15.36 -13.28
CA PHE A 327 -10.01 -15.81 -14.61
C PHE A 327 -9.53 -17.24 -14.88
N SER A 328 -9.27 -18.01 -13.81
CA SER A 328 -9.04 -19.45 -13.88
C SER A 328 -10.36 -20.22 -14.10
N PRO A 329 -10.38 -21.33 -14.87
CA PRO A 329 -11.60 -22.07 -15.22
C PRO A 329 -12.45 -22.53 -14.04
N ASN A 330 -11.82 -22.74 -12.87
CA ASN A 330 -12.46 -23.37 -11.72
C ASN A 330 -13.29 -22.41 -10.84
N LEU A 331 -13.19 -21.09 -11.03
CA LEU A 331 -13.88 -20.11 -10.17
C LEU A 331 -15.20 -19.58 -10.75
N ARG A 332 -15.37 -19.54 -12.07
CA ARG A 332 -16.58 -19.01 -12.70
C ARG A 332 -17.52 -20.15 -13.12
N GLY A 333 -18.72 -20.14 -12.54
CA GLY A 333 -19.84 -20.92 -13.08
C GLY A 333 -20.35 -20.28 -14.37
N PRO A 334 -21.43 -20.80 -14.97
CA PRO A 334 -21.85 -20.48 -16.34
C PRO A 334 -22.55 -19.10 -16.48
N LEU A 335 -22.10 -18.07 -15.77
CA LEU A 335 -22.72 -16.73 -15.77
C LEU A 335 -22.21 -15.80 -16.87
N VAL A 336 -21.10 -16.16 -17.51
CA VAL A 336 -20.53 -15.51 -18.69
C VAL A 336 -20.38 -16.56 -19.77
N SER A 337 -20.53 -16.22 -21.05
CA SER A 337 -20.44 -17.19 -22.13
C SER A 337 -19.09 -17.94 -22.11
N PHE A 338 -19.12 -19.25 -22.30
CA PHE A 338 -17.91 -20.09 -22.28
C PHE A 338 -16.82 -19.61 -23.26
N PRO A 339 -17.15 -19.19 -24.51
CA PRO A 339 -16.15 -18.62 -25.41
C PRO A 339 -15.44 -17.38 -24.85
N LEU A 340 -16.20 -16.48 -24.20
CA LEU A 340 -15.64 -15.26 -23.63
C LEU A 340 -14.75 -15.54 -22.41
N GLN A 341 -15.13 -16.53 -21.59
CA GLN A 341 -14.28 -16.99 -20.48
C GLN A 341 -12.93 -17.50 -20.98
N LEU A 342 -12.93 -18.30 -22.06
CA LEU A 342 -11.70 -18.83 -22.65
C LEU A 342 -10.82 -17.73 -23.26
N GLN A 343 -11.43 -16.76 -23.96
CA GLN A 343 -10.71 -15.60 -24.50
C GLN A 343 -10.05 -14.79 -23.38
N LEU A 344 -10.78 -14.51 -22.30
CA LEU A 344 -10.28 -13.76 -21.16
C LEU A 344 -9.15 -14.50 -20.44
N GLN A 345 -9.30 -15.81 -20.23
CA GLN A 345 -8.24 -16.64 -19.67
C GLN A 345 -6.97 -16.59 -20.52
N LYS A 346 -7.11 -16.74 -21.85
CA LYS A 346 -5.97 -16.68 -22.77
C LYS A 346 -5.31 -15.30 -22.75
N ALA A 347 -6.08 -14.23 -22.78
CA ALA A 347 -5.56 -12.86 -22.71
C ALA A 347 -4.80 -12.60 -21.39
N VAL A 348 -5.31 -13.11 -20.26
CA VAL A 348 -4.63 -13.01 -18.95
C VAL A 348 -3.33 -13.81 -18.93
N GLN A 349 -3.32 -15.01 -19.51
CA GLN A 349 -2.12 -15.84 -19.61
C GLN A 349 -1.03 -15.14 -20.44
N GLU A 350 -1.38 -14.65 -21.64
CA GLU A 350 -0.46 -13.92 -22.53
C GLU A 350 0.01 -12.61 -21.89
N CYS A 351 -0.86 -11.93 -21.14
CA CYS A 351 -0.51 -10.74 -20.38
C CYS A 351 0.51 -11.03 -19.26
N ALA A 352 0.41 -12.17 -18.57
CA ALA A 352 1.30 -12.53 -17.48
C ALA A 352 2.67 -13.05 -17.93
N GLU A 353 2.86 -13.35 -19.21
CA GLU A 353 4.13 -13.85 -19.73
C GLU A 353 5.23 -12.78 -19.64
N PRO A 354 6.40 -13.08 -19.04
CA PRO A 354 7.51 -12.14 -18.98
C PRO A 354 7.99 -11.84 -20.40
N GLY A 355 8.10 -10.55 -20.73
CA GLY A 355 8.56 -10.12 -22.04
C GLY A 355 10.05 -10.42 -22.20
N HIS A 356 10.45 -10.95 -23.35
CA HIS A 356 11.84 -10.78 -23.79
C HIS A 356 12.09 -9.29 -24.03
N VAL A 357 13.19 -8.76 -23.48
CA VAL A 357 13.56 -7.34 -23.58
C VAL A 357 13.86 -7.00 -25.03
N ASP A 358 12.83 -6.57 -25.74
CA ASP A 358 12.90 -6.04 -27.11
C ASP A 358 12.01 -4.79 -27.19
N ALA A 359 12.27 -3.92 -28.18
CA ALA A 359 11.48 -2.73 -28.48
C ALA A 359 9.96 -3.00 -28.69
N THR A 360 9.56 -4.28 -28.76
CA THR A 360 8.18 -4.75 -28.88
C THR A 360 7.41 -4.86 -27.56
N VAL A 361 8.07 -4.75 -26.39
CA VAL A 361 7.42 -4.93 -25.06
C VAL A 361 6.34 -3.89 -24.81
N HIS A 362 6.59 -2.61 -25.13
CA HIS A 362 5.60 -1.56 -24.95
C HIS A 362 4.36 -1.77 -25.83
N GLN A 363 4.56 -2.15 -27.10
CA GLN A 363 3.47 -2.44 -28.03
C GLN A 363 2.66 -3.68 -27.63
N ARG A 364 3.33 -4.73 -27.11
CA ARG A 364 2.65 -5.89 -26.52
C ARG A 364 1.83 -5.51 -25.30
N THR A 365 2.39 -4.68 -24.41
CA THR A 365 1.69 -4.21 -23.20
C THR A 365 0.43 -3.43 -23.55
N LEU A 366 0.51 -2.48 -24.48
CA LEU A 366 -0.65 -1.72 -24.96
C LEU A 366 -1.71 -2.63 -25.60
N LYS A 367 -1.26 -3.63 -26.38
CA LYS A 367 -2.16 -4.62 -26.98
C LYS A 367 -2.87 -5.46 -25.90
N SER A 368 -2.14 -5.99 -24.93
CA SER A 368 -2.71 -6.77 -23.82
C SER A 368 -3.66 -5.93 -22.98
N LEU A 369 -3.30 -4.69 -22.67
CA LEU A 369 -4.15 -3.75 -21.93
C LEU A 369 -5.48 -3.51 -22.65
N SER A 370 -5.41 -3.16 -23.95
CA SER A 370 -6.59 -2.92 -24.78
C SER A 370 -7.49 -4.16 -24.90
N GLU A 371 -6.89 -5.34 -25.07
CA GLU A 371 -7.63 -6.59 -25.19
C GLU A 371 -8.36 -6.93 -23.88
N LEU A 372 -7.67 -6.81 -22.74
CA LEU A 372 -8.27 -7.05 -21.43
C LEU A 372 -9.42 -6.07 -21.14
N TYR A 373 -9.25 -4.78 -21.42
CA TYR A 373 -10.35 -3.81 -21.31
C TYR A 373 -11.55 -4.19 -22.16
N HIS A 374 -11.31 -4.57 -23.41
CA HIS A 374 -12.36 -4.98 -24.33
C HIS A 374 -13.12 -6.20 -23.79
N LEU A 375 -12.42 -7.28 -23.45
CA LEU A 375 -13.03 -8.53 -22.97
C LEU A 375 -13.79 -8.34 -21.65
N LEU A 376 -13.26 -7.54 -20.72
CA LEU A 376 -13.92 -7.22 -19.46
C LEU A 376 -15.19 -6.38 -19.69
N ARG A 377 -15.16 -5.38 -20.57
CA ARG A 377 -16.35 -4.59 -20.94
C ARG A 377 -17.41 -5.42 -21.66
N VAL A 378 -17.01 -6.36 -22.52
CA VAL A 378 -17.95 -7.31 -23.14
C VAL A 378 -18.59 -8.20 -22.07
N SER A 379 -17.79 -8.71 -21.13
CA SER A 379 -18.28 -9.53 -20.01
C SER A 379 -19.28 -8.76 -19.13
N GLN A 380 -18.98 -7.50 -18.84
CA GLN A 380 -19.86 -6.60 -18.09
C GLN A 380 -21.21 -6.40 -18.80
N ARG A 381 -21.20 -6.20 -20.13
CA ARG A 381 -22.42 -6.05 -20.94
C ARG A 381 -23.25 -7.33 -21.01
N GLU A 382 -22.62 -8.51 -21.15
CA GLU A 382 -23.34 -9.80 -21.08
C GLU A 382 -24.07 -9.95 -19.74
N LEU A 383 -23.39 -9.58 -18.64
CA LEU A 383 -23.96 -9.61 -17.31
C LEU A 383 -25.01 -8.54 -17.05
N LEU A 384 -25.16 -7.51 -17.88
CA LEU A 384 -26.27 -6.55 -17.79
C LEU A 384 -27.48 -7.02 -18.62
N ARG A 385 -27.25 -7.58 -19.81
CA ARG A 385 -28.32 -8.03 -20.71
C ARG A 385 -29.14 -9.21 -20.19
N ALA A 386 -28.56 -10.03 -19.33
CA ALA A 386 -29.28 -11.15 -18.74
C ALA A 386 -30.14 -10.74 -17.52
N GLU A 387 -30.16 -9.45 -17.13
CA GLU A 387 -31.01 -8.90 -16.05
C GLU A 387 -32.40 -8.66 -16.60
#